data_AF-A0ABD4A4F4-F1
#
_entry.id   AF-A0ABD4A4F4-F1
#
_cell.length_a   1.000
_cell.length_b   1.000
_cell.length_c   1.000
_cell.angle_alpha   90.00
_cell.angle_beta   90.00
_cell.angle_gamma   90.00
#
_symmetry.space_group_name_H-M   'P 1'
#
loop_
_entity.id
_entity.type
_entity.pdbx_description
1 polymer ?
#
loop_
_entity_poly.entity_id
_entity_poly.type
_entity_poly.pdbx_seq_one_letter_code
_entity_poly.pdbx_strand_id
1 'polypeptide(L)'
;MKLGRNDTCPCGSGKKYKKCCMGKIDPNQSKNDKDAIIWWTQDMVEELPTEEIFRKLMKFGVLVNKEMFINEISESWSANDILKKWEKRYKLDIYSQIIDFIYLAIIVLSTRLVPDHLLIEHLDHMVETGYNAWEMEDNEQKAAMIWHDAWQEWKNWLKNHNIYSVKKLDGMRDKLNFFFSEWITDFETVSHNVGTDLPSFHEIRFNFVSDILNFFTDLNLSMKENLTRVQAEELFHQGRIEEANQIIEDYARKHENCPWLFIGWGDLYNPKMGSLHPDKQKAKELYKEAIKRAVEENDREVATARFYRLEND
;
A
#
# COMPACT_ATOMS: atom_id res chain seq x y z
N MET A 1 16.52 19.09 17.60
CA MET A 1 17.74 19.95 17.64
C MET A 1 17.33 21.42 17.44
N LYS A 2 18.13 22.42 17.89
CA LYS A 2 17.88 23.85 17.61
C LYS A 2 19.00 24.38 16.71
N LEU A 3 18.65 25.17 15.69
CA LEU A 3 19.62 25.77 14.76
C LEU A 3 20.61 26.67 15.52
N GLY A 4 21.89 26.31 15.47
CA GLY A 4 23.00 27.03 16.03
C GLY A 4 23.49 28.18 15.12
N ARG A 5 24.14 29.18 15.72
CA ARG A 5 24.68 30.36 14.99
C ARG A 5 25.69 29.99 13.90
N ASN A 6 26.43 28.90 14.09
CA ASN A 6 27.50 28.48 13.20
C ASN A 6 27.06 27.43 12.16
N ASP A 7 25.84 26.90 12.28
CA ASP A 7 25.31 25.85 11.41
C ASP A 7 25.08 26.41 9.99
N THR A 8 24.96 25.52 9.01
CA THR A 8 24.63 25.90 7.64
C THR A 8 23.29 26.62 7.61
N CYS A 9 23.23 27.75 6.91
CA CYS A 9 22.05 28.58 6.83
C CYS A 9 20.90 27.82 6.16
N PRO A 10 19.69 27.81 6.75
CA PRO A 10 18.51 27.17 6.17
C PRO A 10 18.21 27.62 4.74
N CYS A 11 18.52 28.86 4.34
CA CYS A 11 18.22 29.35 2.99
C CYS A 11 18.99 28.68 1.83
N GLY A 12 19.80 27.66 2.09
CA GLY A 12 20.53 26.95 1.04
C GLY A 12 21.79 27.62 0.53
N SER A 13 22.15 28.80 1.04
CA SER A 13 23.31 29.56 0.54
C SER A 13 24.69 28.93 0.80
N GLY A 14 24.76 27.82 1.54
CA GLY A 14 26.02 27.20 2.01
C GLY A 14 26.80 28.03 3.05
N LYS A 15 26.33 29.24 3.40
CA LYS A 15 26.98 30.11 4.41
C LYS A 15 26.56 29.72 5.82
N LYS A 16 27.38 30.06 6.84
CA LYS A 16 26.97 29.95 8.26
C LYS A 16 25.75 30.85 8.53
N TYR A 17 24.80 30.37 9.33
CA TYR A 17 23.55 31.08 9.62
C TYR A 17 23.79 32.51 10.11
N LYS A 18 24.74 32.71 11.06
CA LYS A 18 25.14 34.03 11.57
C LYS A 18 25.69 35.02 10.52
N LYS A 19 26.19 34.51 9.40
CA LYS A 19 26.77 35.33 8.30
C LYS A 19 25.79 35.50 7.14
N CYS A 20 24.57 34.98 7.25
CA CYS A 20 23.61 34.95 6.17
C CYS A 20 22.26 35.54 6.61
N CYS A 21 21.34 34.69 7.08
CA CYS A 21 19.97 35.08 7.37
C CYS A 21 19.70 35.45 8.84
N MET A 22 20.61 35.12 9.76
CA MET A 22 20.46 35.46 11.18
C MET A 22 20.45 36.99 11.34
N GLY A 23 19.28 37.55 11.66
CA GLY A 23 19.05 39.00 11.78
C GLY A 23 18.49 39.69 10.52
N LYS A 24 18.27 38.96 9.42
CA LYS A 24 17.61 39.48 8.21
C LYS A 24 16.16 39.03 8.06
N ILE A 25 15.72 38.10 8.91
CA ILE A 25 14.41 37.48 8.84
C ILE A 25 13.65 37.90 10.09
N ASP A 26 12.53 38.58 9.89
CA ASP A 26 11.54 38.82 10.92
C ASP A 26 10.55 37.63 10.91
N PRO A 27 10.53 36.79 11.97
CA PRO A 27 9.62 35.66 12.06
C PRO A 27 8.13 36.04 11.99
N ASN A 28 7.80 37.33 12.20
CA ASN A 28 6.42 37.83 12.17
C ASN A 28 5.97 38.35 10.78
N GLN A 29 6.83 38.36 9.76
CA GLN A 29 6.47 38.85 8.42
C GLN A 29 5.59 37.89 7.59
N SER A 30 5.38 36.65 8.03
CA SER A 30 4.64 35.62 7.27
C SER A 30 3.12 35.87 7.13
N LYS A 31 2.53 36.77 7.93
CA LYS A 31 1.07 36.95 7.99
C LYS A 31 0.42 37.64 6.76
N ASN A 32 1.21 38.28 5.89
CA ASN A 32 0.71 39.04 4.73
C ASN A 32 1.25 38.51 3.39
N ASP A 33 1.66 37.25 3.35
CA ASP A 33 2.36 36.68 2.20
C ASP A 33 1.40 36.10 1.16
N LYS A 34 1.63 36.38 -0.13
CA LYS A 34 0.82 35.82 -1.22
C LYS A 34 0.88 34.29 -1.25
N ASP A 35 2.03 33.72 -0.85
CA ASP A 35 2.22 32.28 -0.75
C ASP A 35 1.30 31.61 0.28
N ALA A 36 0.78 32.36 1.26
CA ALA A 36 -0.14 31.86 2.29
C ALA A 36 -1.62 31.83 1.84
N ILE A 37 -1.91 32.27 0.60
CA ILE A 37 -3.24 32.26 -0.03
C ILE A 37 -3.26 31.23 -1.19
N ILE A 38 -2.13 30.60 -1.48
CA ILE A 38 -1.99 29.60 -2.55
C ILE A 38 -2.38 28.23 -2.01
N TRP A 39 -3.20 27.51 -2.77
CA TRP A 39 -3.41 26.08 -2.56
C TRP A 39 -2.25 25.31 -3.19
N TRP A 40 -1.36 24.77 -2.35
CA TRP A 40 -0.17 24.07 -2.80
C TRP A 40 -0.49 22.63 -3.20
N THR A 41 0.03 22.19 -4.34
CA THR A 41 0.05 20.79 -4.74
C THR A 41 1.46 20.22 -4.66
N GLN A 42 1.58 18.90 -4.65
CA GLN A 42 2.88 18.24 -4.66
C GLN A 42 3.70 18.65 -5.89
N ASP A 43 3.11 18.62 -7.09
CA ASP A 43 3.75 19.03 -8.36
C ASP A 43 4.36 20.44 -8.26
N MET A 44 3.61 21.40 -7.71
CA MET A 44 4.11 22.77 -7.53
C MET A 44 5.34 22.83 -6.63
N VAL A 45 5.42 21.99 -5.60
CA VAL A 45 6.59 21.92 -4.71
C VAL A 45 7.73 21.14 -5.38
N GLU A 46 7.42 20.11 -6.17
CA GLU A 46 8.39 19.35 -6.95
C GLU A 46 9.08 20.19 -8.05
N GLU A 47 8.41 21.20 -8.59
CA GLU A 47 9.03 22.15 -9.53
C GLU A 47 10.02 23.12 -8.85
N LEU A 48 9.93 23.31 -7.53
CA LEU A 48 10.83 24.22 -6.81
C LEU A 48 12.23 23.60 -6.65
N PRO A 49 13.32 24.38 -6.87
CA PRO A 49 14.65 23.96 -6.48
C PRO A 49 14.73 23.69 -4.98
N THR A 50 15.50 22.68 -4.57
CA THR A 50 15.64 22.27 -3.15
C THR A 50 15.96 23.44 -2.22
N GLU A 51 16.81 24.37 -2.66
CA GLU A 51 17.17 25.54 -1.84
C GLU A 51 16.02 26.55 -1.71
N GLU A 52 15.13 26.67 -2.70
CA GLU A 52 13.95 27.52 -2.57
C GLU A 52 12.92 26.90 -1.62
N ILE A 53 12.81 25.57 -1.57
CA ILE A 53 11.97 24.89 -0.57
C ILE A 53 12.44 25.23 0.84
N PHE A 54 13.74 25.09 1.14
CA PHE A 54 14.24 25.48 2.46
C PHE A 54 14.14 26.98 2.72
N ARG A 55 14.28 27.84 1.70
CA ARG A 55 14.07 29.28 1.83
C ARG A 55 12.63 29.61 2.23
N LYS A 56 11.65 28.94 1.61
CA LYS A 56 10.22 29.07 1.95
C LYS A 56 9.92 28.52 3.35
N LEU A 57 10.44 27.34 3.71
CA LEU A 57 10.34 26.80 5.09
C LEU A 57 10.84 27.82 6.12
N MET A 58 12.02 28.41 5.88
CA MET A 58 12.60 29.43 6.75
C MET A 58 11.75 30.71 6.82
N LYS A 59 11.16 31.15 5.69
CA LYS A 59 10.23 32.29 5.60
C LYS A 59 8.93 32.02 6.39
N PHE A 60 8.48 30.77 6.40
CA PHE A 60 7.32 30.30 7.16
C PHE A 60 7.63 29.96 8.63
N GLY A 61 8.82 30.31 9.12
CA GLY A 61 9.19 30.15 10.52
C GLY A 61 9.78 28.78 10.87
N VAL A 62 9.94 27.88 9.90
CA VAL A 62 10.59 26.58 10.07
C VAL A 62 12.11 26.73 9.85
N LEU A 63 12.85 26.85 10.95
CA LEU A 63 14.30 27.03 10.93
C LEU A 63 15.05 25.68 10.89
N VAL A 64 14.97 24.99 9.75
CA VAL A 64 15.65 23.70 9.50
C VAL A 64 16.61 23.82 8.32
N ASN A 65 17.83 23.30 8.45
CA ASN A 65 18.76 23.18 7.32
C ASN A 65 18.83 21.73 6.82
N LYS A 66 19.54 21.51 5.71
CA LYS A 66 19.66 20.18 5.07
C LYS A 66 20.13 19.08 6.02
N GLU A 67 21.16 19.33 6.84
CA GLU A 67 21.71 18.33 7.76
C GLU A 67 20.72 17.99 8.89
N MET A 68 20.08 19.02 9.47
CA MET A 68 19.03 18.83 10.47
C MET A 68 17.84 18.07 9.88
N PHE A 69 17.45 18.36 8.64
CA PHE A 69 16.35 17.66 7.96
C PHE A 69 16.68 16.18 7.78
N ILE A 70 17.87 15.86 7.25
CA ILE A 70 18.33 14.47 7.06
C ILE A 70 18.39 13.69 8.38
N ASN A 71 18.78 14.34 9.48
CA ASN A 71 18.80 13.68 10.79
C ASN A 71 17.39 13.48 11.38
N GLU A 72 16.44 14.39 11.10
CA GLU A 72 15.08 14.28 11.62
C GLU A 72 14.23 13.30 10.83
N ILE A 73 14.46 13.20 9.51
CA ILE A 73 13.76 12.28 8.63
C ILE A 73 14.17 10.84 8.88
N SER A 74 15.45 10.57 9.15
CA SER A 74 15.96 9.20 9.40
C SER A 74 15.39 8.56 10.69
N GLU A 75 14.86 9.38 11.60
CA GLU A 75 14.21 8.93 12.84
C GLU A 75 12.67 8.91 12.74
N SER A 76 12.09 9.18 11.57
CA SER A 76 10.64 9.27 11.36
C SER A 76 10.22 8.45 10.17
N TRP A 77 9.02 7.91 10.19
CA TRP A 77 8.46 7.15 9.07
C TRP A 77 7.19 7.79 8.50
N SER A 78 6.84 8.98 9.00
CA SER A 78 5.71 9.77 8.54
C SER A 78 6.06 11.25 8.46
N ALA A 79 5.64 11.89 7.36
CA ALA A 79 5.69 13.33 7.18
C ALA A 79 4.77 14.04 8.18
N ASN A 80 3.58 13.48 8.44
CA ASN A 80 2.64 14.00 9.43
C ASN A 80 3.27 14.06 10.85
N ASP A 81 4.04 13.04 11.23
CA ASP A 81 4.74 13.03 12.52
C ASP A 81 5.84 14.10 12.61
N ILE A 82 6.53 14.40 11.50
CA ILE A 82 7.50 15.50 11.43
C ILE A 82 6.79 16.84 11.51
N LEU A 83 5.71 17.00 10.78
CA LEU A 83 4.88 18.21 10.81
C LEU A 83 4.41 18.49 12.25
N LYS A 84 3.81 17.51 12.94
CA LYS A 84 3.41 17.63 14.35
C LYS A 84 4.57 18.00 15.28
N LYS A 85 5.79 17.49 15.03
CA LYS A 85 6.99 17.88 15.77
C LYS A 85 7.37 19.34 15.49
N TRP A 86 7.28 19.79 14.24
CA TRP A 86 7.60 21.14 13.80
C TRP A 86 6.57 22.18 14.26
N GLU A 87 5.28 21.84 14.25
CA GLU A 87 4.20 22.66 14.80
C GLU A 87 4.49 23.07 16.25
N LYS A 88 4.82 22.09 17.09
CA LYS A 88 5.16 22.33 18.51
C LYS A 88 6.45 23.11 18.66
N ARG A 89 7.48 22.77 17.88
CA ARG A 89 8.82 23.36 18.00
C ARG A 89 8.85 24.82 17.55
N TYR A 90 8.22 25.12 16.42
CA TYR A 90 8.23 26.44 15.78
C TYR A 90 6.98 27.26 16.08
N LYS A 91 6.01 26.70 16.83
CA LYS A 91 4.72 27.34 17.16
C LYS A 91 3.97 27.77 15.90
N LEU A 92 3.85 26.84 14.96
CA LEU A 92 3.17 27.09 13.69
C LEU A 92 1.66 27.26 13.90
N ASP A 93 1.03 28.07 13.07
CA ASP A 93 -0.42 28.19 13.01
C ASP A 93 -0.98 27.06 12.13
N ILE A 94 -1.57 26.05 12.77
CA ILE A 94 -2.05 24.83 12.11
C ILE A 94 -3.27 25.08 11.19
N TYR A 95 -3.91 26.24 11.29
CA TYR A 95 -5.06 26.60 10.46
C TYR A 95 -4.66 27.41 9.22
N SER A 96 -3.37 27.68 9.04
CA SER A 96 -2.85 28.39 7.88
C SER A 96 -2.66 27.45 6.69
N GLN A 97 -2.95 27.92 5.48
CA GLN A 97 -2.62 27.23 4.21
C GLN A 97 -1.11 26.99 4.03
N ILE A 98 -0.27 27.65 4.84
CA ILE A 98 1.17 27.41 4.91
C ILE A 98 1.47 25.96 5.33
N ILE A 99 0.59 25.34 6.13
CA ILE A 99 0.78 23.97 6.62
C ILE A 99 0.83 22.98 5.47
N ASP A 100 0.00 23.18 4.44
CA ASP A 100 0.00 22.33 3.24
C ASP A 100 1.36 22.37 2.54
N PHE A 101 1.94 23.57 2.37
CA PHE A 101 3.29 23.71 1.83
C PHE A 101 4.32 22.99 2.70
N ILE A 102 4.27 23.16 4.03
CA ILE A 102 5.26 22.54 4.93
C ILE A 102 5.18 21.02 4.85
N TYR A 103 3.97 20.46 4.83
CA TYR A 103 3.73 19.03 4.66
C TYR A 103 4.32 18.51 3.35
N LEU A 104 3.96 19.15 2.22
CA LEU A 104 4.46 18.78 0.90
C LEU A 104 5.97 18.97 0.77
N ALA A 105 6.53 20.01 1.38
CA ALA A 105 7.97 20.23 1.44
C ALA A 105 8.70 19.10 2.17
N ILE A 106 8.13 18.53 3.24
CA ILE A 106 8.72 17.38 3.93
C ILE A 106 8.78 16.18 2.99
N ILE A 107 7.68 15.88 2.29
CA ILE A 107 7.61 14.77 1.33
C ILE A 107 8.65 14.96 0.22
N VAL A 108 8.59 16.09 -0.51
CA VAL A 108 9.49 16.36 -1.65
C VAL A 108 10.96 16.38 -1.23
N LEU A 109 11.29 16.99 -0.09
CA LEU A 109 12.67 16.99 0.40
C LEU A 109 13.13 15.59 0.82
N SER A 110 12.25 14.77 1.39
CA SER A 110 12.61 13.40 1.75
C SER A 110 12.94 12.55 0.52
N THR A 111 12.11 12.61 -0.54
CA THR A 111 12.40 11.97 -1.84
C THR A 111 13.75 12.39 -2.41
N ARG A 112 14.13 13.67 -2.29
CA ARG A 112 15.37 14.20 -2.88
C ARG A 112 16.62 13.96 -2.04
N LEU A 113 16.49 13.96 -0.72
CA LEU A 113 17.64 14.02 0.19
C LEU A 113 17.93 12.68 0.87
N VAL A 114 16.92 11.83 1.02
CA VAL A 114 17.01 10.50 1.64
C VAL A 114 16.15 9.48 0.86
N PRO A 115 16.41 9.28 -0.45
CA PRO A 115 15.56 8.45 -1.30
C PRO A 115 15.39 7.00 -0.80
N ASP A 116 16.39 6.46 -0.10
CA ASP A 116 16.35 5.10 0.45
C ASP A 116 15.50 4.97 1.73
N HIS A 117 14.98 6.09 2.25
CA HIS A 117 14.17 6.13 3.47
C HIS A 117 12.75 6.61 3.14
N LEU A 118 11.89 5.66 2.78
CA LEU A 118 10.50 5.95 2.45
C LEU A 118 9.69 6.29 3.70
N LEU A 119 8.98 7.41 3.63
CA LEU A 119 7.87 7.69 4.53
C LEU A 119 6.62 6.93 4.07
N ILE A 120 5.72 6.65 5.00
CA ILE A 120 4.46 5.97 4.70
C ILE A 120 3.61 6.75 3.69
N GLU A 121 3.71 8.08 3.65
CA GLU A 121 3.01 8.91 2.67
C GLU A 121 3.50 8.64 1.23
N HIS A 122 4.77 8.25 1.02
CA HIS A 122 5.23 7.82 -0.30
C HIS A 122 4.55 6.52 -0.72
N LEU A 123 4.44 5.57 0.21
CA LEU A 123 3.80 4.28 -0.03
C LEU A 123 2.29 4.43 -0.27
N ASP A 124 1.64 5.34 0.46
CA ASP A 124 0.24 5.72 0.25
C ASP A 124 0.03 6.27 -1.16
N HIS A 125 0.90 7.21 -1.57
CA HIS A 125 0.84 7.80 -2.90
C HIS A 125 1.05 6.78 -4.03
N MET A 126 1.90 5.76 -3.84
CA MET A 126 2.07 4.68 -4.82
C MET A 126 0.79 3.86 -5.00
N VAL A 127 0.08 3.57 -3.90
CA VAL A 127 -1.19 2.83 -3.94
C VAL A 127 -2.28 3.69 -4.59
N GLU A 128 -2.38 4.96 -4.22
CA GLU A 128 -3.29 5.93 -4.83
C GLU A 128 -3.02 6.10 -6.34
N THR A 129 -1.76 6.13 -6.75
CA THR A 129 -1.38 6.19 -8.17
C THR A 129 -1.89 4.97 -8.95
N GLY A 130 -1.89 3.79 -8.33
CA GLY A 130 -2.47 2.59 -8.94
C GLY A 130 -4.00 2.66 -9.02
N TYR A 131 -4.69 3.18 -7.99
CA TYR A 131 -6.13 3.43 -8.04
C TYR A 131 -6.49 4.42 -9.16
N ASN A 132 -5.78 5.55 -9.25
CA ASN A 132 -5.97 6.53 -10.31
C ASN A 132 -5.76 5.94 -11.71
N ALA A 133 -4.81 5.00 -11.86
CA ALA A 133 -4.61 4.28 -13.11
C ALA A 133 -5.77 3.30 -13.38
N TRP A 134 -6.28 2.60 -12.36
CA TRP A 134 -7.35 1.63 -12.51
C TRP A 134 -8.69 2.27 -12.90
N GLU A 135 -8.97 3.49 -12.44
CA GLU A 135 -10.17 4.25 -12.80
C GLU A 135 -10.20 4.68 -14.28
N MET A 136 -9.06 4.66 -14.97
CA MET A 136 -8.98 5.00 -16.39
C MET A 136 -9.26 3.77 -17.27
N GLU A 137 -10.03 3.95 -18.34
CA GLU A 137 -10.28 2.91 -19.34
C GLU A 137 -8.97 2.32 -19.89
N ASP A 138 -8.95 1.00 -20.10
CA ASP A 138 -7.84 0.21 -20.65
C ASP A 138 -6.50 0.28 -19.88
N ASN A 139 -6.50 0.73 -18.61
CA ASN A 139 -5.29 0.88 -17.80
C ASN A 139 -5.12 -0.17 -16.69
N GLU A 140 -5.88 -1.28 -16.68
CA GLU A 140 -5.76 -2.31 -15.65
C GLU A 140 -4.34 -2.90 -15.55
N GLN A 141 -3.70 -3.20 -16.69
CA GLN A 141 -2.31 -3.69 -16.71
C GLN A 141 -1.35 -2.68 -16.06
N LYS A 142 -1.56 -1.38 -16.33
CA LYS A 142 -0.75 -0.30 -15.75
C LYS A 142 -0.96 -0.21 -14.24
N ALA A 143 -2.20 -0.27 -13.78
CA ALA A 143 -2.52 -0.27 -12.36
C ALA A 143 -1.87 -1.47 -11.64
N ALA A 144 -1.96 -2.68 -12.22
CA ALA A 144 -1.35 -3.87 -11.67
C ALA A 144 0.19 -3.76 -11.57
N MET A 145 0.85 -3.19 -12.57
CA MET A 145 2.30 -2.94 -12.52
C MET A 145 2.67 -1.93 -11.44
N ILE A 146 1.92 -0.83 -11.32
CA ILE A 146 2.16 0.18 -10.27
C ILE A 146 2.02 -0.45 -8.89
N TRP A 147 0.98 -1.27 -8.67
CA TRP A 147 0.79 -1.95 -7.39
C TRP A 147 1.80 -3.08 -7.15
N HIS A 148 2.31 -3.73 -8.19
CA HIS A 148 3.42 -4.67 -8.07
C HIS A 148 4.67 -3.99 -7.52
N ASP A 149 5.03 -2.83 -8.08
CA ASP A 149 6.16 -2.03 -7.63
C ASP A 149 5.92 -1.49 -6.21
N ALA A 150 4.70 -0.98 -5.94
CA ALA A 150 4.29 -0.55 -4.61
C ALA A 150 4.45 -1.67 -3.57
N TRP A 151 4.09 -2.91 -3.91
CA TRP A 151 4.25 -4.03 -3.00
C TRP A 151 5.71 -4.33 -2.65
N GLN A 152 6.65 -4.17 -3.60
CA GLN A 152 8.07 -4.37 -3.29
C GLN A 152 8.55 -3.37 -2.23
N GLU A 153 8.15 -2.10 -2.36
CA GLU A 153 8.49 -1.05 -1.40
C GLU A 153 7.79 -1.25 -0.06
N TRP A 154 6.49 -1.59 -0.08
CA TRP A 154 5.73 -1.93 1.12
C TRP A 154 6.38 -3.08 1.89
N LYS A 155 6.78 -4.17 1.22
CA LYS A 155 7.45 -5.30 1.89
C LYS A 155 8.72 -4.87 2.63
N ASN A 156 9.57 -4.09 1.96
CA ASN A 156 10.81 -3.62 2.56
C ASN A 156 10.52 -2.71 3.76
N TRP A 157 9.60 -1.78 3.58
CA TRP A 157 9.20 -0.86 4.62
C TRP A 157 8.59 -1.56 5.84
N LEU A 158 7.67 -2.49 5.64
CA LEU A 158 7.03 -3.26 6.72
C LEU A 158 8.06 -4.06 7.54
N LYS A 159 9.04 -4.67 6.87
CA LYS A 159 10.15 -5.39 7.52
C LYS A 159 10.99 -4.45 8.38
N ASN A 160 11.39 -3.31 7.82
CA ASN A 160 12.23 -2.33 8.52
C ASN A 160 11.53 -1.75 9.76
N HIS A 161 10.19 -1.65 9.73
CA HIS A 161 9.38 -1.10 10.82
C HIS A 161 8.76 -2.16 11.74
N ASN A 162 9.03 -3.46 11.50
CA ASN A 162 8.47 -4.58 12.25
C ASN A 162 6.93 -4.54 12.34
N ILE A 163 6.26 -4.27 11.22
CA ILE A 163 4.79 -4.21 11.15
C ILE A 163 4.27 -5.47 10.44
N TYR A 164 3.60 -6.35 11.18
CA TYR A 164 3.10 -7.65 10.69
C TYR A 164 1.59 -7.82 10.91
N SER A 165 0.86 -6.70 11.00
CA SER A 165 -0.57 -6.67 11.29
C SER A 165 -1.31 -5.80 10.28
N VAL A 166 -2.25 -6.39 9.54
CA VAL A 166 -3.12 -5.68 8.59
C VAL A 166 -4.06 -4.76 9.37
N LYS A 167 -4.61 -5.22 10.51
CA LYS A 167 -5.48 -4.37 11.35
C LYS A 167 -4.77 -3.12 11.86
N LYS A 168 -3.48 -3.23 12.18
CA LYS A 168 -2.66 -2.08 12.57
C LYS A 168 -2.55 -1.07 11.42
N LEU A 169 -2.32 -1.54 10.19
CA LEU A 169 -2.25 -0.69 8.99
C LEU A 169 -3.60 -0.02 8.71
N ASP A 170 -4.69 -0.78 8.71
CA ASP A 170 -6.06 -0.25 8.53
C ASP A 170 -6.43 0.79 9.59
N GLY A 171 -5.86 0.67 10.80
CA GLY A 171 -6.02 1.63 11.88
C GLY A 171 -5.24 2.94 11.69
N MET A 172 -4.27 3.02 10.76
CA MET A 172 -3.46 4.22 10.51
C MET A 172 -4.20 5.26 9.65
N ARG A 173 -5.45 5.55 9.97
CA ARG A 173 -6.33 6.44 9.18
C ARG A 173 -5.89 7.90 9.14
N ASP A 174 -4.94 8.29 9.99
CA ASP A 174 -4.33 9.62 9.98
C ASP A 174 -3.09 9.70 9.06
N LYS A 175 -2.75 8.60 8.36
CA LYS A 175 -1.57 8.46 7.49
C LYS A 175 -1.88 7.78 6.16
N LEU A 176 -2.88 6.89 6.12
CA LEU A 176 -3.29 6.15 4.93
C LEU A 176 -4.69 6.57 4.47
N ASN A 177 -4.81 6.81 3.16
CA ASN A 177 -6.07 7.17 2.53
C ASN A 177 -6.91 5.95 2.16
N PHE A 178 -6.30 4.77 2.10
CA PHE A 178 -6.95 3.49 1.81
C PHE A 178 -6.98 2.55 3.02
N PHE A 179 -7.77 1.48 2.92
CA PHE A 179 -7.66 0.34 3.83
C PHE A 179 -6.73 -0.68 3.20
N PHE A 180 -5.71 -1.10 3.94
CA PHE A 180 -4.73 -2.07 3.47
C PHE A 180 -5.38 -3.42 3.15
N SER A 181 -6.40 -3.81 3.92
CA SER A 181 -7.21 -5.00 3.64
C SER A 181 -7.87 -4.95 2.27
N GLU A 182 -8.44 -3.81 1.90
CA GLU A 182 -9.14 -3.63 0.62
C GLU A 182 -8.14 -3.61 -0.53
N TRP A 183 -7.01 -2.93 -0.37
CA TRP A 183 -5.95 -2.92 -1.38
C TRP A 183 -5.39 -4.31 -1.68
N ILE A 184 -5.27 -5.20 -0.68
CA ILE A 184 -4.90 -6.60 -0.91
C ILE A 184 -5.90 -7.28 -1.85
N THR A 185 -7.20 -7.11 -1.61
CA THR A 185 -8.26 -7.70 -2.43
C THR A 185 -8.31 -7.09 -3.83
N ASP A 186 -8.16 -5.76 -3.94
CA ASP A 186 -8.16 -5.06 -5.21
C ASP A 186 -6.97 -5.45 -6.08
N PHE A 187 -5.75 -5.47 -5.51
CA PHE A 187 -4.57 -5.83 -6.28
C PHE A 187 -4.62 -7.30 -6.71
N GLU A 188 -5.12 -8.20 -5.86
CA GLU A 188 -5.34 -9.59 -6.23
C GLU A 188 -6.32 -9.73 -7.40
N THR A 189 -7.42 -8.98 -7.37
CA THR A 189 -8.47 -8.98 -8.41
C THR A 189 -7.95 -8.42 -9.72
N VAL A 190 -7.30 -7.26 -9.71
CA VAL A 190 -6.75 -6.64 -10.91
C VAL A 190 -5.64 -7.52 -11.52
N SER A 191 -4.79 -8.12 -10.70
CA SER A 191 -3.76 -9.05 -11.20
C SER A 191 -4.37 -10.30 -11.84
N HIS A 192 -5.50 -10.80 -11.31
CA HIS A 192 -6.23 -11.92 -11.91
C HIS A 192 -6.78 -11.54 -13.28
N ASN A 193 -7.49 -10.40 -13.38
CA ASN A 193 -8.08 -9.91 -14.63
C ASN A 193 -7.01 -9.72 -15.71
N VAL A 194 -5.89 -9.08 -15.37
CA VAL A 194 -4.79 -8.91 -16.33
C VAL A 194 -4.16 -10.26 -16.70
N GLY A 195 -4.10 -11.20 -15.74
CA GLY A 195 -3.60 -12.56 -15.93
C GLY A 195 -4.36 -13.37 -16.98
N THR A 196 -5.65 -13.09 -17.22
CA THR A 196 -6.44 -13.83 -18.22
C THR A 196 -5.90 -13.63 -19.64
N ASP A 197 -5.38 -12.43 -19.94
CA ASP A 197 -4.79 -12.11 -21.25
C ASP A 197 -3.27 -12.17 -21.24
N LEU A 198 -2.64 -11.91 -20.09
CA LEU A 198 -1.19 -11.85 -19.92
C LEU A 198 -0.71 -12.83 -18.83
N PRO A 199 -0.36 -14.07 -19.19
CA PRO A 199 -0.03 -15.13 -18.23
C PRO A 199 1.14 -14.81 -17.27
N SER A 200 2.00 -13.84 -17.58
CA SER A 200 3.05 -13.38 -16.66
C SER A 200 2.50 -12.81 -15.34
N PHE A 201 1.25 -12.33 -15.33
CA PHE A 201 0.61 -11.82 -14.12
C PHE A 201 0.20 -12.92 -13.12
N HIS A 202 0.11 -14.18 -13.56
CA HIS A 202 -0.07 -15.33 -12.66
C HIS A 202 1.07 -15.44 -11.64
N GLU A 203 2.32 -15.24 -12.08
CA GLU A 203 3.47 -15.26 -11.19
C GLU A 203 3.48 -14.06 -10.24
N ILE A 204 3.09 -12.86 -10.72
CA ILE A 204 2.95 -11.67 -9.88
C ILE A 204 1.89 -11.89 -8.79
N ARG A 205 0.69 -12.37 -9.18
CA ARG A 205 -0.42 -12.67 -8.26
C ARG A 205 -0.02 -13.74 -7.25
N PHE A 206 0.60 -14.84 -7.70
CA PHE A 206 1.07 -15.91 -6.83
C PHE A 206 2.08 -15.40 -5.77
N ASN A 207 3.08 -14.63 -6.19
CA ASN A 207 4.11 -14.10 -5.30
C ASN A 207 3.50 -13.10 -4.31
N PHE A 208 2.63 -12.19 -4.78
CA PHE A 208 1.94 -11.24 -3.91
C PHE A 208 1.14 -11.96 -2.82
N VAL A 209 0.24 -12.87 -3.21
CA VAL A 209 -0.62 -13.59 -2.27
C VAL A 209 0.20 -14.46 -1.30
N SER A 210 1.24 -15.12 -1.80
CA SER A 210 2.16 -15.91 -0.96
C SER A 210 2.88 -15.03 0.06
N ASP A 211 3.34 -13.84 -0.34
CA ASP A 211 3.96 -12.91 0.58
C ASP A 211 2.95 -12.46 1.66
N ILE A 212 1.72 -12.09 1.30
CA ILE A 212 0.68 -11.66 2.26
C ILE A 212 0.40 -12.76 3.31
N LEU A 213 0.17 -14.00 2.86
CA LEU A 213 -0.12 -15.15 3.74
C LEU A 213 1.03 -15.46 4.71
N ASN A 214 2.27 -15.29 4.26
CA ASN A 214 3.46 -15.58 5.06
C ASN A 214 3.86 -14.42 5.98
N PHE A 215 3.55 -13.19 5.57
CA PHE A 215 4.03 -11.98 6.23
C PHE A 215 3.12 -11.52 7.37
N PHE A 216 1.80 -11.57 7.17
CA PHE A 216 0.83 -11.04 8.13
C PHE A 216 0.31 -12.13 9.07
N THR A 217 0.24 -11.78 10.36
CA THR A 217 -0.11 -12.75 11.42
C THR A 217 -1.57 -12.70 11.85
N ASP A 218 -2.31 -11.66 11.45
CA ASP A 218 -3.65 -11.33 11.95
C ASP A 218 -4.71 -11.23 10.85
N LEU A 219 -4.44 -11.81 9.67
CA LEU A 219 -5.40 -11.93 8.58
C LEU A 219 -6.70 -12.52 9.11
N ASN A 220 -7.83 -11.89 8.77
CA ASN A 220 -9.13 -12.43 9.14
C ASN A 220 -9.38 -13.75 8.38
N LEU A 221 -10.27 -14.60 8.91
CA LEU A 221 -10.51 -15.93 8.37
C LEU A 221 -10.97 -15.90 6.90
N SER A 222 -11.85 -14.97 6.54
CA SER A 222 -12.36 -14.82 5.18
C SER A 222 -11.24 -14.49 4.19
N MET A 223 -10.37 -13.54 4.55
CA MET A 223 -9.24 -13.14 3.72
C MET A 223 -8.23 -14.27 3.61
N LYS A 224 -7.92 -14.94 4.73
CA LYS A 224 -6.98 -16.06 4.73
C LYS A 224 -7.49 -17.22 3.87
N GLU A 225 -8.78 -17.54 3.93
CA GLU A 225 -9.40 -18.55 3.07
C GLU A 225 -9.31 -18.16 1.59
N ASN A 226 -9.70 -16.92 1.26
CA ASN A 226 -9.66 -16.42 -0.11
C ASN A 226 -8.25 -16.47 -0.70
N LEU A 227 -7.27 -15.91 0.01
CA LEU A 227 -5.88 -15.90 -0.42
C LEU A 227 -5.29 -17.31 -0.54
N THR A 228 -5.66 -18.23 0.36
CA THR A 228 -5.25 -19.65 0.24
C THR A 228 -5.79 -20.28 -1.05
N ARG A 229 -7.06 -20.02 -1.37
CA ARG A 229 -7.71 -20.50 -2.59
C ARG A 229 -7.01 -19.92 -3.83
N VAL A 230 -6.73 -18.63 -3.83
CA VAL A 230 -6.01 -17.93 -4.92
C VAL A 230 -4.62 -18.52 -5.12
N GLN A 231 -3.87 -18.75 -4.05
CA GLN A 231 -2.54 -19.36 -4.12
C GLN A 231 -2.59 -20.75 -4.78
N ALA A 232 -3.58 -21.56 -4.42
CA ALA A 232 -3.76 -22.89 -5.02
C ALA A 232 -4.23 -22.82 -6.49
N GLU A 233 -5.12 -21.90 -6.83
CA GLU A 233 -5.53 -21.62 -8.21
C GLU A 233 -4.32 -21.28 -9.09
N GLU A 234 -3.42 -20.42 -8.62
CA GLU A 234 -2.22 -20.06 -9.37
C GLU A 234 -1.24 -21.24 -9.55
N LEU A 235 -1.06 -22.07 -8.52
CA LEU A 235 -0.27 -23.31 -8.65
C LEU A 235 -0.90 -24.27 -9.66
N PHE A 236 -2.23 -24.36 -9.68
CA PHE A 236 -2.96 -25.18 -10.61
C PHE A 236 -2.76 -24.72 -12.06
N HIS A 237 -2.81 -23.41 -12.32
CA HIS A 237 -2.52 -22.84 -13.65
C HIS A 237 -1.08 -23.09 -14.10
N GLN A 238 -0.13 -23.19 -13.17
CA GLN A 238 1.27 -23.56 -13.45
C GLN A 238 1.48 -25.08 -13.63
N GLY A 239 0.43 -25.90 -13.53
CA GLY A 239 0.51 -27.37 -13.60
C GLY A 239 1.07 -28.04 -12.33
N ARG A 240 1.20 -27.29 -11.23
CA ARG A 240 1.69 -27.78 -9.92
C ARG A 240 0.53 -28.27 -9.05
N ILE A 241 -0.20 -29.25 -9.58
CA ILE A 241 -1.51 -29.69 -9.06
C ILE A 241 -1.39 -30.28 -7.66
N GLU A 242 -0.38 -31.13 -7.41
CA GLU A 242 -0.18 -31.76 -6.11
C GLU A 242 0.10 -30.73 -5.01
N GLU A 243 0.86 -29.68 -5.34
CA GLU A 243 1.15 -28.59 -4.41
C GLU A 243 -0.09 -27.75 -4.12
N ALA A 244 -0.88 -27.42 -5.16
CA ALA A 244 -2.17 -26.73 -5.02
C ALA A 244 -3.11 -27.50 -4.07
N ASN A 245 -3.23 -28.81 -4.29
CA ASN A 245 -4.05 -29.69 -3.47
C ASN A 245 -3.56 -29.73 -2.02
N GLN A 246 -2.25 -29.86 -1.80
CA GLN A 246 -1.70 -29.94 -0.45
C GLN A 246 -1.96 -28.67 0.37
N ILE A 247 -1.85 -27.48 -0.24
CA ILE A 247 -2.15 -26.20 0.42
C ILE A 247 -3.60 -26.14 0.88
N ILE A 248 -4.54 -26.55 0.02
CA ILE A 248 -5.96 -26.57 0.35
C ILE A 248 -6.25 -27.58 1.47
N GLU A 249 -5.68 -28.79 1.40
CA GLU A 249 -5.83 -29.81 2.43
C GLU A 249 -5.28 -29.36 3.78
N ASP A 250 -4.11 -28.72 3.80
CA ASP A 250 -3.47 -28.19 5.01
C ASP A 250 -4.34 -27.15 5.70
N TYR A 251 -4.97 -26.27 4.91
CA TYR A 251 -5.90 -25.29 5.41
C TYR A 251 -7.19 -25.95 5.93
N ALA A 252 -7.80 -26.84 5.15
CA ALA A 252 -9.06 -27.51 5.48
C ALA A 252 -8.97 -28.44 6.71
N ARG A 253 -7.77 -28.94 7.05
CA ARG A 253 -7.52 -29.69 8.30
C ARG A 253 -7.62 -28.83 9.56
N LYS A 254 -7.41 -27.53 9.44
CA LYS A 254 -7.41 -26.58 10.57
C LYS A 254 -8.69 -25.76 10.66
N HIS A 255 -9.56 -25.82 9.65
CA HIS A 255 -10.78 -25.03 9.56
C HIS A 255 -11.92 -25.94 9.08
N GLU A 256 -12.93 -26.13 9.93
CA GLU A 256 -14.06 -27.01 9.62
C GLU A 256 -15.05 -26.34 8.66
N ASN A 257 -15.36 -25.06 8.87
CA ASN A 257 -16.24 -24.25 8.03
C ASN A 257 -15.43 -23.46 6.98
N CYS A 258 -15.29 -24.01 5.78
CA CYS A 258 -14.62 -23.38 4.64
C CYS A 258 -15.24 -23.81 3.29
N PRO A 259 -16.57 -23.65 3.10
CA PRO A 259 -17.24 -24.14 1.89
C PRO A 259 -16.69 -23.50 0.61
N TRP A 260 -16.31 -22.22 0.64
CA TRP A 260 -15.80 -21.50 -0.52
C TRP A 260 -14.44 -22.00 -0.99
N LEU A 261 -13.59 -22.46 -0.07
CA LEU A 261 -12.36 -23.14 -0.42
C LEU A 261 -12.62 -24.40 -1.27
N PHE A 262 -13.60 -25.23 -0.88
CA PHE A 262 -13.96 -26.45 -1.62
C PHE A 262 -14.75 -26.17 -2.91
N ILE A 263 -15.58 -25.12 -2.94
CA ILE A 263 -16.24 -24.66 -4.17
C ILE A 263 -15.18 -24.26 -5.20
N GLY A 264 -14.24 -23.39 -4.81
CA GLY A 264 -13.16 -22.96 -5.69
C GLY A 264 -12.28 -24.12 -6.14
N TRP A 265 -11.93 -25.02 -5.23
CA TRP A 265 -11.16 -26.21 -5.56
C TRP A 265 -11.87 -27.10 -6.58
N GLY A 266 -13.20 -27.27 -6.44
CA GLY A 266 -14.01 -27.99 -7.41
C GLY A 266 -14.07 -27.28 -8.76
N ASP A 267 -14.16 -25.94 -8.78
CA ASP A 267 -14.16 -25.13 -9.99
C ASP A 267 -12.85 -25.33 -10.79
N LEU A 268 -11.70 -25.50 -10.14
CA LEU A 268 -10.42 -25.81 -10.81
C LEU A 268 -10.44 -27.12 -11.60
N TYR A 269 -11.22 -28.12 -11.19
CA TYR A 269 -11.37 -29.40 -11.88
C TYR A 269 -12.58 -29.45 -12.81
N ASN A 270 -13.43 -28.42 -12.81
CA ASN A 270 -14.69 -28.43 -13.53
C ASN A 270 -14.46 -28.14 -15.03
N PRO A 271 -14.76 -29.08 -15.95
CA PRO A 271 -14.57 -28.87 -17.39
C PRO A 271 -15.40 -27.71 -17.96
N LYS A 272 -16.50 -27.31 -17.29
CA LYS A 272 -17.34 -26.18 -17.72
C LYS A 272 -16.80 -24.81 -17.30
N MET A 273 -15.80 -24.78 -16.42
CA MET A 273 -15.14 -23.56 -15.96
C MET A 273 -13.81 -23.31 -16.67
N GLY A 274 -13.57 -23.98 -17.81
CA GLY A 274 -12.33 -23.82 -18.55
C GLY A 274 -11.11 -24.46 -17.88
N SER A 275 -11.33 -25.47 -17.01
CA SER A 275 -10.25 -26.18 -16.32
C SER A 275 -9.17 -26.68 -17.29
N LEU A 276 -7.91 -26.39 -16.98
CA LEU A 276 -6.74 -26.92 -17.69
C LEU A 276 -6.50 -28.42 -17.40
N HIS A 277 -7.06 -28.93 -16.30
CA HIS A 277 -6.92 -30.32 -15.86
C HIS A 277 -8.28 -30.87 -15.39
N PRO A 278 -9.23 -31.08 -16.32
CA PRO A 278 -10.60 -31.39 -15.96
C PRO A 278 -10.72 -32.79 -15.34
N ASP A 279 -11.37 -32.86 -14.17
CA ASP A 279 -11.79 -34.10 -13.53
C ASP A 279 -13.19 -33.91 -12.95
N LYS A 280 -14.19 -34.35 -13.74
CA LYS A 280 -15.61 -34.23 -13.38
C LYS A 280 -15.94 -34.92 -12.06
N GLN A 281 -15.31 -36.06 -11.78
CA GLN A 281 -15.61 -36.84 -10.58
C GLN A 281 -15.01 -36.17 -9.34
N LYS A 282 -13.75 -35.71 -9.43
CA LYS A 282 -13.10 -34.96 -8.36
C LYS A 282 -13.84 -33.66 -8.05
N ALA A 283 -14.23 -32.89 -9.08
CA ALA A 283 -15.02 -31.67 -8.89
C ALA A 283 -16.34 -31.95 -8.13
N LYS A 284 -17.05 -33.03 -8.51
CA LYS A 284 -18.29 -33.46 -7.83
C LYS A 284 -18.05 -33.81 -6.35
N GLU A 285 -16.97 -34.50 -6.04
CA GLU A 285 -16.61 -34.86 -4.66
C GLU A 285 -16.31 -33.61 -3.82
N LEU A 286 -15.58 -32.65 -4.40
CA LEU A 286 -15.26 -31.38 -3.76
C LEU A 286 -16.51 -30.54 -3.49
N TYR A 287 -17.44 -30.43 -4.46
CA TYR A 287 -18.71 -29.74 -4.22
C TYR A 287 -19.56 -30.42 -3.14
N LYS A 288 -19.59 -31.76 -3.08
CA LYS A 288 -20.27 -32.48 -1.99
C LYS A 288 -19.64 -32.17 -0.63
N GLU A 289 -18.32 -32.05 -0.58
CA GLU A 289 -17.62 -31.68 0.64
C GLU A 289 -17.92 -30.22 1.04
N ALA A 290 -17.99 -29.29 0.08
CA ALA A 290 -18.43 -27.92 0.32
C ALA A 290 -19.85 -27.87 0.93
N ILE A 291 -20.80 -28.64 0.40
CA ILE A 291 -22.18 -28.71 0.92
C ILE A 291 -22.20 -29.15 2.40
N LYS A 292 -21.37 -30.12 2.78
CA LYS A 292 -21.29 -30.61 4.17
C LYS A 292 -20.69 -29.57 5.11
N ARG A 293 -19.71 -28.81 4.63
CA ARG A 293 -18.97 -27.81 5.42
C ARG A 293 -19.70 -26.47 5.51
N ALA A 294 -20.66 -26.20 4.62
CA ALA A 294 -21.44 -24.98 4.61
C ALA A 294 -22.35 -24.89 5.84
N VAL A 295 -22.05 -23.90 6.70
CA VAL A 295 -22.90 -23.52 7.83
C VAL A 295 -24.08 -22.68 7.34
N GLU A 296 -23.81 -21.68 6.51
CA GLU A 296 -24.81 -20.78 5.94
C GLU A 296 -25.57 -21.44 4.78
N GLU A 297 -26.88 -21.19 4.70
CA GLU A 297 -27.73 -21.77 3.65
C GLU A 297 -27.31 -21.29 2.25
N ASN A 298 -26.98 -19.99 2.12
CA ASN A 298 -26.56 -19.41 0.85
C ASN A 298 -25.30 -20.09 0.27
N ASP A 299 -24.30 -20.39 1.10
CA ASP A 299 -23.10 -21.10 0.67
C ASP A 299 -23.41 -22.53 0.24
N ARG A 300 -24.34 -23.19 0.96
CA ARG A 300 -24.81 -24.54 0.64
C ARG A 300 -25.55 -24.55 -0.70
N GLU A 301 -26.40 -23.56 -0.96
CA GLU A 301 -27.12 -23.40 -2.22
C GLU A 301 -26.15 -23.22 -3.39
N VAL A 302 -25.11 -22.40 -3.24
CA VAL A 302 -24.07 -22.21 -4.28
C VAL A 302 -23.35 -23.53 -4.58
N ALA A 303 -22.87 -24.25 -3.56
CA ALA A 303 -22.20 -25.53 -3.74
C ALA A 303 -23.12 -26.59 -4.38
N THR A 304 -24.38 -26.61 -3.98
CA THR A 304 -25.42 -27.49 -4.52
C THR A 304 -25.70 -27.19 -5.99
N ALA A 305 -25.79 -25.91 -6.35
CA ALA A 305 -25.98 -25.48 -7.73
C ALA A 305 -24.78 -25.87 -8.61
N ARG A 306 -23.54 -25.70 -8.12
CA ARG A 306 -22.33 -26.16 -8.81
C ARG A 306 -22.35 -27.66 -9.06
N PHE A 307 -22.70 -28.45 -8.04
CA PHE A 307 -22.82 -29.90 -8.15
C PHE A 307 -23.87 -30.33 -9.20
N TYR A 308 -25.10 -29.81 -9.11
CA TYR A 308 -26.19 -30.21 -10.02
C TYR A 308 -25.94 -29.76 -11.46
N ARG A 309 -25.38 -28.57 -11.69
CA ARG A 309 -25.00 -28.12 -13.03
C ARG A 309 -23.96 -29.05 -13.64
N LEU A 310 -23.02 -29.57 -12.85
CA LEU A 310 -22.03 -30.53 -13.33
C LEU A 310 -22.62 -31.93 -13.54
N GLU A 311 -23.68 -32.31 -12.82
CA GLU A 311 -24.31 -33.62 -12.93
C GLU A 311 -25.23 -33.79 -14.14
N ASN A 312 -25.99 -32.75 -14.49
CA ASN A 312 -27.09 -32.84 -15.45
C ASN A 312 -26.73 -32.49 -16.91
N ASP A 313 -25.47 -32.16 -17.20
CA ASP A 313 -24.92 -32.23 -18.57
C ASP A 313 -23.63 -33.08 -18.58
#